data_AF-A0A1F9AE96-F1
#
_entry.id   AF-A0A1F9AE96-F1
#
_cell.length_a   1.000
_cell.length_b   1.000
_cell.length_c   1.000
_cell.angle_alpha   90.00
_cell.angle_beta   90.00
_cell.angle_gamma   90.00
#
_symmetry.space_group_name_H-M   'P 1'
#
loop_
_entity.id
_entity.type
_entity.pdbx_description
1 polymer ?
#
loop_
_entity_poly.entity_id
_entity_poly.type
_entity_poly.pdbx_seq_one_letter_code
_entity_poly.pdbx_strand_id
1 'polypeptide(L)'
;WLFERMTALAREITRVLVVEFSPEEVLRRLSDPFWFQAFGCLLGFDWHSSGLTTTVCGALKEGLRGLEKETGIFVAGGKGRTSRNTPQEIEGHCNRIAVEPAPLIYASRMAAKVDSSALQDNYQLYHHTFVFIPQGEWCVIQQGMNSATRYARRYHWLSEGVKDFCCEPHSAICCDARGQVLNMVAQESQGARDSVAALARAEPARVIAEANRIAELDLPQRHHITAADLNTQRLHKVLLRTYEQGPQTFEGVLGTPGVGPKTIRALSLMAELIYGEQPSFQDPARFSFAHGGKDGHPYPVDRE
;
A
#
# COMPACT_ATOMS: atom_id res chain seq x y z
N TRP A 1 -27.92 5.33 11.88
CA TRP A 1 -27.95 5.03 13.32
C TRP A 1 -26.61 4.57 13.89
N LEU A 2 -26.13 3.32 13.69
CA LEU A 2 -24.88 2.87 14.33
C LEU A 2 -23.65 3.66 13.84
N PHE A 3 -23.54 3.87 12.53
CA PHE A 3 -22.44 4.65 11.96
C PHE A 3 -22.44 6.11 12.44
N GLU A 4 -23.60 6.74 12.66
CA GLU A 4 -23.67 8.11 13.21
C GLU A 4 -23.09 8.18 14.63
N ARG A 5 -23.34 7.15 15.45
CA ARG A 5 -22.76 7.03 16.80
C ARG A 5 -21.26 6.77 16.75
N MET A 6 -20.81 5.90 15.82
CA MET A 6 -19.38 5.65 15.56
C MET A 6 -18.67 6.95 15.18
N THR A 7 -19.24 7.72 14.26
CA THR A 7 -18.73 9.01 13.81
C THR A 7 -18.63 10.01 14.96
N ALA A 8 -19.68 10.14 15.77
CA ALA A 8 -19.68 11.02 16.93
C ALA A 8 -18.61 10.61 17.96
N LEU A 9 -18.50 9.31 18.26
CA LEU A 9 -17.53 8.81 19.22
C LEU A 9 -16.08 8.93 18.69
N ALA A 10 -15.84 8.60 17.43
CA ALA A 10 -14.53 8.76 16.78
C ALA A 10 -14.06 10.22 16.82
N ARG A 11 -14.99 11.16 16.57
CA ARG A 11 -14.73 12.60 16.70
C ARG A 11 -14.31 12.97 18.11
N GLU A 12 -15.11 12.65 19.13
CA GLU A 12 -14.78 13.06 20.51
C GLU A 12 -13.49 12.41 21.02
N ILE A 13 -13.26 11.12 20.73
CA ILE A 13 -12.01 10.45 21.09
C ILE A 13 -10.84 11.17 20.43
N THR A 14 -10.92 11.46 19.13
CA THR A 14 -9.82 12.13 18.41
C THR A 14 -9.56 13.53 18.96
N ARG A 15 -10.62 14.29 19.30
CA ARG A 15 -10.47 15.61 19.92
C ARG A 15 -9.75 15.52 21.27
N VAL A 16 -10.12 14.56 22.12
CA VAL A 16 -9.43 14.32 23.39
C VAL A 16 -7.95 13.96 23.15
N LEU A 17 -7.65 13.11 22.17
CA LEU A 17 -6.27 12.75 21.84
C LEU A 17 -5.43 13.96 21.39
N VAL A 18 -6.01 14.84 20.58
CA VAL A 18 -5.35 16.06 20.12
C VAL A 18 -5.08 17.00 21.30
N VAL A 19 -6.05 17.18 22.20
CA VAL A 19 -5.93 18.09 23.36
C VAL A 19 -4.94 17.56 24.40
N GLU A 20 -4.99 16.27 24.72
CA GLU A 20 -4.16 15.65 25.76
C GLU A 20 -2.73 15.35 25.29
N PHE A 21 -2.55 15.08 24.00
CA PHE A 21 -1.26 14.70 23.44
C PHE A 21 -0.87 15.66 22.32
N SER A 22 -1.22 15.36 21.08
CA SER A 22 -1.04 16.22 19.91
C SER A 22 -1.63 15.57 18.64
N PRO A 23 -1.75 16.29 17.52
CA PRO A 23 -2.10 15.70 16.22
C PRO A 23 -1.11 14.63 15.75
N GLU A 24 0.19 14.81 15.99
CA GLU A 24 1.25 13.84 15.67
C GLU A 24 1.03 12.51 16.40
N GLU A 25 0.65 12.57 17.68
CA GLU A 25 0.37 11.37 18.48
C GLU A 25 -0.85 10.61 17.93
N VAL A 26 -1.84 11.29 17.37
CA VAL A 26 -2.95 10.62 16.66
C VAL A 26 -2.44 9.85 15.45
N LEU A 27 -1.52 10.42 14.66
CA LEU A 27 -0.92 9.71 13.51
C LEU A 27 -0.19 8.44 13.96
N ARG A 28 0.62 8.53 15.03
CA ARG A 28 1.34 7.36 15.59
C ARG A 28 0.36 6.27 15.99
N ARG A 29 -0.68 6.63 16.74
CA ARG A 29 -1.72 5.69 17.21
C ARG A 29 -2.51 5.06 16.07
N LEU A 30 -2.87 5.83 15.05
CA LEU A 30 -3.57 5.30 13.87
C LEU A 30 -2.70 4.33 13.07
N SER A 31 -1.38 4.56 13.02
CA SER A 31 -0.41 3.69 12.35
C SER A 31 -0.02 2.44 13.15
N ASP A 32 -0.33 2.40 14.45
CA ASP A 32 -0.10 1.24 15.29
C ASP A 32 -1.21 0.20 15.05
N PRO A 33 -0.86 -1.03 14.65
CA PRO A 33 -1.84 -2.01 14.23
C PRO A 33 -2.75 -2.49 15.38
N PHE A 34 -2.28 -2.47 16.63
CA PHE A 34 -3.02 -2.93 17.81
C PHE A 34 -3.92 -1.82 18.33
N TRP A 35 -3.41 -0.60 18.42
CA TRP A 35 -4.19 0.57 18.82
C TRP A 35 -5.32 0.82 17.83
N PHE A 36 -5.04 0.78 16.51
CA PHE A 36 -6.07 0.94 15.49
C PHE A 36 -7.16 -0.14 15.60
N GLN A 37 -6.77 -1.38 15.92
CA GLN A 37 -7.72 -2.46 16.15
C GLN A 37 -8.58 -2.20 17.39
N ALA A 38 -7.97 -1.80 18.51
CA ALA A 38 -8.67 -1.46 19.75
C ALA A 38 -9.61 -0.26 19.59
N PHE A 39 -9.19 0.75 18.82
CA PHE A 39 -10.02 1.89 18.46
C PHE A 39 -11.26 1.44 17.69
N GLY A 40 -11.10 0.55 16.71
CA GLY A 40 -12.23 -0.05 16.02
C GLY A 40 -13.20 -0.79 16.94
N CYS A 41 -12.67 -1.57 17.89
CA CYS A 41 -13.50 -2.25 18.88
C CYS A 41 -14.28 -1.28 19.76
N LEU A 42 -13.63 -0.20 20.21
CA LEU A 42 -14.26 0.84 21.02
C LEU A 42 -15.37 1.58 20.27
N LEU A 43 -15.24 1.73 18.95
CA LEU A 43 -16.31 2.27 18.10
C LEU A 43 -17.49 1.28 17.92
N GLY A 44 -17.38 0.05 18.40
CA GLY A 44 -18.46 -0.94 18.37
C GLY A 44 -18.32 -2.00 17.28
N PHE A 45 -17.11 -2.23 16.77
CA PHE A 45 -16.81 -3.42 15.96
C PHE A 45 -16.36 -4.60 16.82
N ASP A 46 -16.66 -5.81 16.36
CA ASP A 46 -15.94 -6.98 16.85
C ASP A 46 -14.51 -6.99 16.34
N TRP A 47 -13.60 -7.48 17.18
CA TRP A 47 -12.17 -7.50 16.92
C TRP A 47 -11.78 -8.35 15.69
N HIS A 48 -12.64 -9.25 15.19
CA HIS A 48 -12.41 -10.05 13.98
C HIS A 48 -13.19 -9.54 12.76
N SER A 49 -13.84 -8.37 12.84
CA SER A 49 -14.68 -7.91 11.74
C SER A 49 -13.86 -7.48 10.52
N SER A 50 -14.13 -8.10 9.37
CA SER A 50 -13.48 -7.79 8.09
C SER A 50 -13.78 -6.37 7.59
N GLY A 51 -14.84 -5.74 8.10
CA GLY A 51 -15.25 -4.37 7.77
C GLY A 51 -14.60 -3.30 8.65
N LEU A 52 -13.91 -3.67 9.73
CA LEU A 52 -13.41 -2.75 10.76
C LEU A 52 -12.56 -1.64 10.14
N THR A 53 -11.54 -1.98 9.36
CA THR A 53 -10.64 -0.99 8.75
C THR A 53 -11.41 0.06 7.95
N THR A 54 -12.30 -0.37 7.07
CA THR A 54 -13.01 0.56 6.18
C THR A 54 -13.99 1.46 6.91
N THR A 55 -14.66 0.92 7.94
CA THR A 55 -15.66 1.68 8.68
C THR A 55 -15.03 2.61 9.71
N VAL A 56 -13.96 2.20 10.38
CA VAL A 56 -13.21 3.05 11.31
C VAL A 56 -12.64 4.26 10.57
N CYS A 57 -11.98 4.05 9.43
CA CYS A 57 -11.48 5.14 8.59
C CYS A 57 -12.62 6.05 8.09
N GLY A 58 -13.76 5.47 7.72
CA GLY A 58 -14.95 6.22 7.32
C GLY A 58 -15.51 7.09 8.46
N ALA A 59 -15.68 6.50 9.66
CA ALA A 59 -16.19 7.20 10.84
C ALA A 59 -15.25 8.31 11.29
N LEU A 60 -13.93 8.08 11.24
CA LEU A 60 -12.91 9.10 11.52
C LEU A 60 -13.02 10.26 10.52
N LYS A 61 -13.04 9.97 9.22
CA LYS A 61 -13.13 11.00 8.16
C LYS A 61 -14.40 11.84 8.29
N GLU A 62 -15.55 11.19 8.47
CA GLU A 62 -16.83 11.87 8.65
C GLU A 62 -16.88 12.65 9.97
N GLY A 63 -16.26 12.12 11.03
CA GLY A 63 -16.28 12.72 12.37
C GLY A 63 -15.46 14.00 12.46
N LEU A 64 -14.37 14.08 11.70
CA LEU A 64 -13.50 15.25 11.67
C LEU A 64 -13.89 16.29 10.60
N ARG A 65 -14.90 16.00 9.75
CA ARG A 65 -15.34 16.93 8.71
C ARG A 65 -15.78 18.27 9.34
N GLY A 66 -15.15 19.36 8.88
CA GLY A 66 -15.41 20.71 9.37
C GLY A 66 -14.69 21.07 10.67
N LEU A 67 -13.96 20.13 11.27
CA LEU A 67 -13.15 20.33 12.48
C LEU A 67 -11.65 20.33 12.20
N GLU A 68 -11.23 20.30 10.93
CA GLU A 68 -9.83 20.16 10.55
C GLU A 68 -8.97 21.33 11.06
N LYS A 69 -9.56 22.53 11.19
CA LYS A 69 -8.87 23.70 11.78
C LYS A 69 -8.71 23.60 13.30
N GLU A 70 -9.62 22.93 13.99
CA GLU A 70 -9.58 22.73 15.43
C GLU A 70 -8.62 21.59 15.79
N THR A 71 -8.70 20.48 15.07
CA THR A 71 -7.91 19.28 15.37
C THR A 71 -6.54 19.28 14.72
N GLY A 72 -6.34 20.06 13.66
CA GLY A 72 -5.13 20.01 12.85
C GLY A 72 -4.99 18.72 12.03
N ILE A 73 -6.03 17.90 11.95
CA ILE A 73 -5.99 16.58 11.30
C ILE A 73 -6.85 16.60 10.03
N PHE A 74 -6.27 16.12 8.93
CA PHE A 74 -6.90 16.05 7.62
C PHE A 74 -6.95 14.60 7.16
N VAL A 75 -8.13 14.14 6.73
CA VAL A 75 -8.35 12.74 6.32
C VAL A 75 -8.82 12.70 4.87
N ALA A 76 -8.04 12.04 4.02
CA ALA A 76 -8.32 11.86 2.60
C ALA A 76 -8.44 10.37 2.23
N GLY A 77 -9.18 10.07 1.17
CA GLY A 77 -9.38 8.71 0.67
C GLY A 77 -10.55 7.97 1.31
N GLY A 78 -10.56 6.65 1.19
CA GLY A 78 -11.62 5.76 1.66
C GLY A 78 -11.69 4.45 0.87
N LYS A 79 -12.90 3.89 0.73
CA LYS A 79 -13.15 2.63 -0.01
C LYS A 79 -13.44 2.88 -1.49
N GLY A 80 -13.01 1.97 -2.36
CA GLY A 80 -13.49 1.88 -3.75
C GLY A 80 -13.14 3.07 -4.64
N ARG A 81 -14.12 3.89 -5.04
CA ARG A 81 -13.86 5.06 -5.89
C ARG A 81 -13.18 6.19 -5.11
N THR A 82 -13.46 6.32 -3.83
CA THR A 82 -12.92 7.37 -2.96
C THR A 82 -11.41 7.22 -2.77
N SER A 83 -10.88 5.99 -2.70
CA SER A 83 -9.42 5.75 -2.62
C SER A 83 -8.66 6.33 -3.81
N ARG A 84 -9.28 6.33 -5.01
CA ARG A 84 -8.66 6.86 -6.24
C ARG A 84 -8.70 8.40 -6.30
N ASN A 85 -9.56 9.03 -5.50
CA ASN A 85 -9.71 10.47 -5.41
C ASN A 85 -8.84 11.09 -4.30
N THR A 86 -8.06 10.28 -3.57
CA THR A 86 -7.20 10.74 -2.47
C THR A 86 -6.28 11.90 -2.87
N PRO A 87 -5.59 11.89 -4.03
CA PRO A 87 -4.77 13.03 -4.45
C PRO A 87 -5.53 14.36 -4.53
N GLN A 88 -6.74 14.33 -5.10
CA GLN A 88 -7.60 15.53 -5.25
C GLN A 88 -8.13 16.01 -3.90
N GLU A 89 -8.42 15.10 -2.98
CA GLU A 89 -8.82 15.48 -1.62
C GLU A 89 -7.67 16.11 -0.85
N ILE A 90 -6.46 15.55 -0.94
CA ILE A 90 -5.24 16.14 -0.35
C ILE A 90 -5.02 17.55 -0.89
N GLU A 91 -5.06 17.73 -2.22
CA GLU A 91 -4.93 19.04 -2.87
C GLU A 91 -5.98 20.03 -2.35
N GLY A 92 -7.25 19.61 -2.28
CA GLY A 92 -8.34 20.43 -1.77
C GLY A 92 -8.17 20.84 -0.31
N HIS A 93 -7.62 19.98 0.55
CA HIS A 93 -7.31 20.31 1.94
C HIS A 93 -6.11 21.26 2.03
N CYS A 94 -5.01 20.95 1.34
CA CYS A 94 -3.78 21.74 1.32
C CYS A 94 -4.01 23.17 0.85
N ASN A 95 -4.82 23.36 -0.20
CA ASN A 95 -5.20 24.68 -0.71
C ASN A 95 -5.91 25.55 0.34
N ARG A 96 -6.68 24.95 1.26
CA ARG A 96 -7.40 25.69 2.32
C ARG A 96 -6.50 26.13 3.47
N ILE A 97 -5.34 25.48 3.64
CA ILE A 97 -4.40 25.72 4.73
C ILE A 97 -3.04 26.26 4.25
N ALA A 98 -2.92 26.56 2.95
CA ALA A 98 -1.71 27.06 2.30
C ALA A 98 -0.47 26.17 2.54
N VAL A 99 -0.66 24.85 2.50
CA VAL A 99 0.42 23.85 2.54
C VAL A 99 0.68 23.35 1.12
N GLU A 100 1.94 23.06 0.78
CA GLU A 100 2.31 22.50 -0.52
C GLU A 100 1.82 21.04 -0.65
N PRO A 101 0.89 20.72 -1.58
CA PRO A 101 0.29 19.39 -1.65
C PRO A 101 1.20 18.32 -2.27
N ALA A 102 2.19 18.70 -3.08
CA ALA A 102 2.93 17.74 -3.89
C ALA A 102 3.63 16.62 -3.08
N PRO A 103 4.32 16.91 -1.95
CA PRO A 103 4.94 15.86 -1.11
C PRO A 103 3.93 14.87 -0.53
N LEU A 104 2.76 15.36 -0.08
CA LEU A 104 1.71 14.51 0.51
C LEU A 104 1.03 13.64 -0.55
N ILE A 105 0.76 14.21 -1.73
CA ILE A 105 0.25 13.45 -2.88
C ILE A 105 1.24 12.38 -3.31
N TYR A 106 2.54 12.71 -3.32
CA TYR A 106 3.60 11.77 -3.64
C TYR A 106 3.61 10.60 -2.64
N ALA A 107 3.66 10.88 -1.35
CA ALA A 107 3.62 9.89 -0.28
C ALA A 107 2.38 8.98 -0.38
N SER A 108 1.19 9.58 -0.56
CA SER A 108 -0.05 8.83 -0.73
C SER A 108 0.00 7.88 -1.92
N ARG A 109 0.59 8.30 -3.05
CA ARG A 109 0.70 7.47 -4.26
C ARG A 109 1.73 6.38 -4.09
N MET A 110 2.87 6.69 -3.48
CA MET A 110 3.96 5.74 -3.27
C MET A 110 3.56 4.63 -2.31
N ALA A 111 2.90 4.94 -1.19
CA ALA A 111 2.36 3.92 -0.28
C ALA A 111 1.42 2.94 -1.01
N ALA A 112 0.50 3.45 -1.84
CA ALA A 112 -0.40 2.61 -2.63
C ALA A 112 0.32 1.81 -3.74
N LYS A 113 1.38 2.37 -4.32
CA LYS A 113 2.19 1.68 -5.34
C LYS A 113 3.01 0.55 -4.74
N VAL A 114 3.60 0.77 -3.58
CA VAL A 114 4.38 -0.25 -2.87
C VAL A 114 3.49 -1.43 -2.53
N ASP A 115 2.34 -1.17 -1.89
CA ASP A 115 1.43 -2.20 -1.40
C ASP A 115 0.71 -2.97 -2.51
N SER A 116 0.62 -2.37 -3.71
CA SER A 116 -0.02 -3.03 -4.85
C SER A 116 0.97 -3.70 -5.82
N SER A 117 2.18 -3.14 -5.96
CA SER A 117 3.08 -3.47 -7.09
C SER A 117 4.47 -3.95 -6.67
N ALA A 118 5.05 -3.38 -5.60
CA ALA A 118 6.36 -3.79 -5.10
C ALA A 118 6.26 -5.01 -4.18
N LEU A 119 5.21 -5.07 -3.36
CA LEU A 119 4.80 -6.26 -2.63
C LEU A 119 3.64 -6.94 -3.37
N GLN A 120 3.87 -8.10 -3.95
CA GLN A 120 2.84 -8.86 -4.69
C GLN A 120 2.46 -10.11 -3.94
N ASP A 121 1.49 -9.95 -3.04
CA ASP A 121 1.02 -10.96 -2.10
C ASP A 121 -0.39 -11.49 -2.42
N ASN A 122 -0.91 -11.15 -3.59
CA ASN A 122 -2.27 -11.45 -4.07
C ASN A 122 -3.41 -10.78 -3.28
N TYR A 123 -3.13 -9.76 -2.45
CA TYR A 123 -4.14 -8.95 -1.80
C TYR A 123 -4.37 -7.66 -2.60
N GLN A 124 -5.48 -7.61 -3.35
CA GLN A 124 -5.80 -6.42 -4.14
C GLN A 124 -6.35 -5.32 -3.23
N LEU A 125 -5.70 -4.16 -3.24
CA LEU A 125 -6.14 -2.97 -2.50
C LEU A 125 -7.53 -2.53 -2.93
N TYR A 126 -8.42 -2.36 -1.96
CA TYR A 126 -9.77 -1.83 -2.15
C TYR A 126 -10.10 -0.65 -1.23
N HIS A 127 -9.20 -0.34 -0.29
CA HIS A 127 -9.30 0.77 0.64
C HIS A 127 -7.94 1.43 0.83
N HIS A 128 -7.94 2.76 0.84
CA HIS A 128 -6.77 3.60 1.08
C HIS A 128 -7.22 4.85 1.81
N THR A 129 -6.74 5.05 3.04
CA THR A 129 -6.98 6.26 3.82
C THR A 129 -5.63 6.90 4.16
N PHE A 130 -5.51 8.18 3.83
CA PHE A 130 -4.34 9.01 4.07
C PHE A 130 -4.70 10.07 5.11
N VAL A 131 -4.00 10.11 6.23
CA VAL A 131 -4.21 11.09 7.30
C VAL A 131 -2.94 11.92 7.43
N PHE A 132 -3.08 13.24 7.50
CA PHE A 132 -1.94 14.15 7.59
C PHE A 132 -2.23 15.37 8.46
N ILE A 133 -1.16 16.05 8.84
CA ILE A 133 -1.17 17.31 9.59
C ILE A 133 -0.42 18.40 8.81
N PRO A 134 -0.64 19.70 9.09
CA PRO A 134 -0.03 20.81 8.35
C PRO A 134 1.50 20.82 8.31
N GLN A 135 2.13 20.24 9.32
CA GLN A 135 3.59 20.15 9.48
C GLN A 135 4.21 19.19 8.44
N GLY A 136 3.41 18.34 7.80
CA GLY A 136 3.82 17.44 6.71
C GLY A 136 3.90 15.98 7.11
N GLU A 137 3.73 15.65 8.39
CA GLU A 137 3.63 14.28 8.88
C GLU A 137 2.30 13.65 8.45
N TRP A 138 2.37 12.36 8.18
CA TRP A 138 1.25 11.57 7.71
C TRP A 138 1.33 10.12 8.17
N CYS A 139 0.17 9.45 8.15
CA CYS A 139 0.06 8.00 8.22
C CYS A 139 -0.89 7.48 7.13
N VAL A 140 -0.71 6.22 6.74
CA VAL A 140 -1.58 5.56 5.76
C VAL A 140 -2.07 4.24 6.31
N ILE A 141 -3.38 4.01 6.20
CA ILE A 141 -4.03 2.72 6.49
C ILE A 141 -4.67 2.20 5.20
N GLN A 142 -4.21 1.05 4.75
CA GLN A 142 -4.67 0.39 3.53
C GLN A 142 -5.21 -1.00 3.83
N GLN A 143 -6.18 -1.44 3.02
CA GLN A 143 -6.72 -2.79 3.10
C GLN A 143 -6.73 -3.44 1.72
N GLY A 144 -6.07 -4.59 1.62
CA GLY A 144 -6.11 -5.51 0.50
C GLY A 144 -6.98 -6.72 0.79
N MET A 145 -7.55 -7.31 -0.26
CA MET A 145 -8.33 -8.55 -0.18
C MET A 145 -7.77 -9.59 -1.15
N ASN A 146 -7.55 -10.80 -0.67
CA ASN A 146 -7.27 -11.94 -1.51
C ASN A 146 -8.60 -12.55 -1.97
N SER A 147 -8.86 -12.49 -3.29
CA SER A 147 -10.16 -12.95 -3.81
C SER A 147 -10.36 -14.47 -3.74
N ALA A 148 -9.27 -15.24 -3.72
CA ALA A 148 -9.33 -16.71 -3.67
C ALA A 148 -9.58 -17.21 -2.25
N THR A 149 -8.83 -16.70 -1.28
CA THR A 149 -8.94 -17.14 0.13
C THR A 149 -9.93 -16.32 0.93
N ARG A 150 -10.39 -15.19 0.39
CA ARG A 150 -11.29 -14.21 1.01
C ARG A 150 -10.76 -13.56 2.29
N TYR A 151 -9.48 -13.73 2.60
CA TYR A 151 -8.81 -13.01 3.67
C TYR A 151 -8.52 -11.57 3.26
N ALA A 152 -8.43 -10.73 4.28
CA ALA A 152 -7.98 -9.36 4.11
C ALA A 152 -6.60 -9.18 4.76
N ARG A 153 -5.83 -8.24 4.21
CA ARG A 153 -4.52 -7.84 4.71
C ARG A 153 -4.53 -6.33 4.91
N ARG A 154 -4.04 -5.89 6.05
CA ARG A 154 -3.98 -4.47 6.41
C ARG A 154 -2.55 -3.99 6.41
N TYR A 155 -2.30 -2.85 5.78
CA TYR A 155 -0.99 -2.23 5.71
C TYR A 155 -1.04 -0.88 6.42
N HIS A 156 -0.01 -0.62 7.20
CA HIS A 156 0.16 0.59 7.98
C HIS A 156 1.49 1.24 7.66
N TRP A 157 1.43 2.56 7.55
CA TRP A 157 2.57 3.42 7.28
C TRP A 157 2.56 4.60 8.23
N LEU A 158 3.74 5.04 8.64
CA LEU A 158 3.95 6.26 9.42
C LEU A 158 5.16 7.01 8.85
N SER A 159 4.96 8.27 8.50
CA SER A 159 6.01 9.13 7.93
C SER A 159 7.32 9.15 8.73
N GLU A 160 7.26 9.17 10.07
CA GLU A 160 8.44 9.18 10.96
C GLU A 160 9.40 8.00 10.72
N GLY A 161 8.88 6.85 10.26
CA GLY A 161 9.67 5.64 10.01
C GLY A 161 10.16 5.48 8.56
N VAL A 162 9.61 6.26 7.62
CA VAL A 162 9.87 6.08 6.18
C VAL A 162 11.15 6.82 5.79
N LYS A 163 12.25 6.08 5.65
CA LYS A 163 13.52 6.59 5.11
C LYS A 163 13.66 6.37 3.60
N ASP A 164 13.04 5.30 3.10
CA ASP A 164 13.01 4.89 1.71
C ASP A 164 11.65 4.22 1.47
N PHE A 165 10.87 4.69 0.50
CA PHE A 165 9.57 4.10 0.17
C PHE A 165 9.69 2.66 -0.34
N CYS A 166 10.85 2.25 -0.82
CA CYS A 166 11.08 0.97 -1.49
C CYS A 166 11.91 -0.02 -0.67
N CYS A 167 12.25 0.28 0.58
CA CYS A 167 13.00 -0.61 1.45
C CYS A 167 12.44 -0.59 2.88
N GLU A 168 11.82 -1.70 3.30
CA GLU A 168 11.21 -1.89 4.63
C GLU A 168 10.36 -0.69 5.12
N PRO A 169 9.43 -0.15 4.32
CA PRO A 169 8.82 1.14 4.62
C PRO A 169 7.62 1.07 5.58
N HIS A 170 7.06 -0.13 5.79
CA HIS A 170 5.85 -0.33 6.58
C HIS A 170 6.10 -0.21 8.08
N SER A 171 5.21 0.48 8.80
CA SER A 171 5.15 0.36 10.26
C SER A 171 4.57 -1.00 10.66
N ALA A 172 3.58 -1.51 9.91
CA ALA A 172 3.01 -2.83 10.12
C ALA A 172 2.32 -3.40 8.86
N ILE A 173 2.39 -4.73 8.72
CA ILE A 173 1.53 -5.50 7.80
C ILE A 173 0.84 -6.59 8.63
N CYS A 174 -0.49 -6.53 8.69
CA CYS A 174 -1.34 -7.41 9.48
C CYS A 174 -2.04 -8.42 8.57
N CYS A 175 -1.80 -9.71 8.80
CA CYS A 175 -2.45 -10.80 8.10
C CYS A 175 -2.35 -12.09 8.91
N ASP A 176 -3.43 -12.88 8.95
CA ASP A 176 -3.42 -14.18 9.62
C ASP A 176 -2.77 -15.28 8.78
N ALA A 177 -2.70 -15.09 7.46
CA ALA A 177 -2.08 -16.03 6.52
C ALA A 177 -0.82 -15.44 5.89
N ARG A 178 0.27 -16.23 5.93
CA ARG A 178 1.53 -15.94 5.25
C ARG A 178 1.76 -16.94 4.11
N GLY A 179 2.43 -16.50 3.05
CA GLY A 179 2.75 -17.36 1.90
C GLY A 179 4.10 -17.03 1.26
N GLN A 180 4.33 -17.57 0.06
CA GLN A 180 5.40 -17.06 -0.80
C GLN A 180 4.85 -15.92 -1.66
N VAL A 181 5.52 -14.77 -1.62
CA VAL A 181 5.07 -13.54 -2.25
C VAL A 181 6.26 -12.83 -2.87
N LEU A 182 6.11 -12.18 -4.03
CA LEU A 182 7.21 -11.36 -4.56
C LEU A 182 7.35 -10.10 -3.69
N ASN A 183 8.48 -9.93 -3.02
CA ASN A 183 8.73 -8.84 -2.09
C ASN A 183 9.92 -7.99 -2.55
N MET A 184 9.64 -7.00 -3.40
CA MET A 184 10.66 -6.04 -3.86
C MET A 184 11.04 -5.02 -2.80
N VAL A 185 10.35 -4.95 -1.65
CA VAL A 185 10.66 -4.00 -0.58
C VAL A 185 11.48 -4.61 0.55
N ALA A 186 11.75 -5.91 0.52
CA ALA A 186 12.68 -6.54 1.46
C ALA A 186 14.07 -5.91 1.34
N GLN A 187 14.77 -5.78 2.46
CA GLN A 187 16.14 -5.23 2.43
C GLN A 187 17.07 -6.05 1.51
N GLU A 188 16.96 -7.39 1.52
CA GLU A 188 17.74 -8.26 0.65
C GLU A 188 17.44 -8.09 -0.86
N SER A 189 16.29 -7.51 -1.24
CA SER A 189 15.91 -7.28 -2.64
C SER A 189 16.61 -6.07 -3.28
N GLN A 190 17.63 -5.49 -2.64
CA GLN A 190 18.33 -4.29 -3.13
C GLN A 190 18.92 -4.49 -4.53
N GLY A 191 19.68 -5.57 -4.75
CA GLY A 191 20.28 -5.84 -6.07
C GLY A 191 19.22 -6.04 -7.17
N ALA A 192 18.09 -6.67 -6.83
CA ALA A 192 16.96 -6.81 -7.75
C ALA A 192 16.33 -5.45 -8.08
N ARG A 193 16.16 -4.56 -7.09
CA ARG A 193 15.68 -3.19 -7.31
C ARG A 193 16.61 -2.39 -8.24
N ASP A 194 17.92 -2.48 -8.03
CA ASP A 194 18.92 -1.79 -8.84
C ASP A 194 18.94 -2.29 -10.28
N SER A 195 18.85 -3.61 -10.46
CA SER A 195 18.76 -4.25 -11.77
C SER A 195 17.47 -3.89 -12.51
N VAL A 196 16.33 -3.82 -11.81
CA VAL A 196 15.07 -3.33 -12.38
C VAL A 196 15.22 -1.88 -12.86
N ALA A 197 15.87 -1.02 -12.08
CA ALA A 197 16.14 0.35 -12.48
C ALA A 197 17.07 0.43 -13.70
N ALA A 198 18.10 -0.43 -13.77
CA ALA A 198 18.99 -0.53 -14.92
C ALA A 198 18.25 -1.00 -16.18
N LEU A 199 17.41 -2.03 -16.08
CA LEU A 199 16.57 -2.53 -17.19
C LEU A 199 15.59 -1.48 -17.68
N ALA A 200 15.00 -0.71 -16.76
CA ALA A 200 14.08 0.36 -17.11
C ALA A 200 14.75 1.49 -17.92
N ARG A 201 16.08 1.65 -17.82
CA ARG A 201 16.91 2.58 -18.59
C ARG A 201 17.56 1.95 -19.83
N ALA A 202 17.48 0.63 -19.98
CA ALA A 202 18.06 -0.05 -21.13
C ALA A 202 17.18 0.15 -22.38
N GLU A 203 17.80 0.07 -23.56
CA GLU A 203 17.08 0.19 -24.83
C GLU A 203 15.95 -0.86 -24.93
N PRO A 204 14.68 -0.45 -25.08
CA PRO A 204 13.54 -1.38 -25.03
C PRO A 204 13.61 -2.53 -26.03
N ALA A 205 14.14 -2.28 -27.23
CA ALA A 205 14.29 -3.29 -28.28
C ALA A 205 15.21 -4.44 -27.83
N ARG A 206 16.33 -4.11 -27.16
CA ARG A 206 17.26 -5.10 -26.61
C ARG A 206 16.62 -5.91 -25.50
N VAL A 207 15.92 -5.26 -24.57
CA VAL A 207 15.25 -5.93 -23.44
C VAL A 207 14.18 -6.92 -23.95
N ILE A 208 13.42 -6.53 -24.97
CA ILE A 208 12.40 -7.41 -25.57
C ILE A 208 13.02 -8.58 -26.33
N ALA A 209 14.13 -8.34 -27.05
CA ALA A 209 14.83 -9.41 -27.74
C ALA A 209 15.29 -10.51 -26.77
N GLU A 210 15.84 -10.11 -25.61
CA GLU A 210 16.17 -11.05 -24.54
C GLU A 210 14.90 -11.70 -23.96
N ALA A 211 13.84 -10.93 -23.68
CA ALA A 211 12.57 -11.48 -23.18
C ALA A 211 11.97 -12.56 -24.10
N ASN A 212 12.06 -12.39 -25.42
CA ASN A 212 11.56 -13.36 -26.39
C ASN A 212 12.39 -14.65 -26.39
N ARG A 213 13.72 -14.54 -26.26
CA ARG A 213 14.61 -15.72 -26.13
C ARG A 213 14.29 -16.57 -24.90
N ILE A 214 13.90 -15.90 -23.80
CA ILE A 214 13.53 -16.58 -22.54
C ILE A 214 12.21 -17.34 -22.71
N ALA A 215 11.25 -16.75 -23.41
CA ALA A 215 9.94 -17.36 -23.65
C ALA A 215 10.02 -18.67 -24.47
N GLU A 216 11.15 -18.92 -25.14
CA GLU A 216 11.42 -20.11 -25.96
C GLU A 216 12.17 -21.22 -25.19
N LEU A 217 12.58 -21.00 -23.93
CA LEU A 217 13.29 -21.98 -23.11
C LEU A 217 12.31 -22.76 -22.20
N ASP A 218 12.18 -24.06 -22.43
CA ASP A 218 11.27 -24.96 -21.70
C ASP A 218 12.00 -25.76 -20.62
N LEU A 219 11.61 -25.57 -19.34
CA LEU A 219 12.00 -26.41 -18.20
C LEU A 219 10.84 -26.52 -17.18
N PRO A 220 10.24 -27.71 -16.95
CA PRO A 220 9.24 -27.97 -15.90
C PRO A 220 9.87 -28.65 -14.66
N GLN A 221 9.29 -28.76 -13.47
CA GLN A 221 7.93 -28.57 -12.92
C GLN A 221 8.02 -27.75 -11.61
N ARG A 222 7.39 -26.56 -11.53
CA ARG A 222 7.24 -25.61 -10.38
C ARG A 222 8.25 -24.46 -10.25
N HIS A 223 7.75 -23.27 -9.89
CA HIS A 223 8.42 -21.95 -9.73
C HIS A 223 8.85 -21.21 -11.01
N HIS A 224 8.15 -21.35 -12.14
CA HIS A 224 8.53 -20.67 -13.41
C HIS A 224 7.38 -19.87 -14.04
N ILE A 225 7.78 -18.80 -14.72
CA ILE A 225 6.95 -17.87 -15.47
C ILE A 225 6.76 -18.37 -16.89
N THR A 226 5.53 -18.30 -17.38
CA THR A 226 5.18 -18.75 -18.74
C THR A 226 5.16 -17.57 -19.72
N ALA A 227 5.22 -17.83 -21.02
CA ALA A 227 5.04 -16.80 -22.05
C ALA A 227 3.68 -16.07 -21.93
N ALA A 228 2.65 -16.72 -21.36
CA ALA A 228 1.35 -16.11 -21.08
C ALA A 228 1.38 -15.05 -19.96
N ASP A 229 2.39 -15.10 -19.08
CA ASP A 229 2.62 -14.12 -18.02
C ASP A 229 3.32 -12.85 -18.55
N LEU A 230 3.98 -12.94 -19.70
CA LEU A 230 4.73 -11.87 -20.34
C LEU A 230 3.91 -11.25 -21.48
N ASN A 231 3.27 -10.12 -21.20
CA ASN A 231 2.65 -9.32 -22.27
C ASN A 231 3.68 -8.37 -22.89
N THR A 232 4.38 -8.82 -23.94
CA THR A 232 5.48 -8.09 -24.60
C THR A 232 5.07 -6.75 -25.17
N GLN A 233 3.85 -6.61 -25.74
CA GLN A 233 3.35 -5.34 -26.25
C GLN A 233 3.13 -4.29 -25.14
N ARG A 234 2.53 -4.70 -24.01
CA ARG A 234 2.35 -3.84 -22.84
C ARG A 234 3.68 -3.53 -22.18
N LEU A 235 4.58 -4.52 -22.11
CA LEU A 235 5.92 -4.35 -21.58
C LEU A 235 6.72 -3.33 -22.41
N HIS A 236 6.68 -3.41 -23.75
CA HIS A 236 7.31 -2.42 -24.65
C HIS A 236 6.83 -1.00 -24.37
N LYS A 237 5.51 -0.79 -24.26
CA LYS A 237 4.95 0.55 -24.00
C LYS A 237 5.40 1.11 -22.66
N VAL A 238 5.53 0.26 -21.64
CA VAL A 238 5.98 0.69 -20.31
C VAL A 238 7.49 0.89 -20.29
N LEU A 239 8.27 0.00 -20.90
CA LEU A 239 9.73 0.14 -21.08
C LEU A 239 10.10 1.40 -21.85
N LEU A 240 9.36 1.73 -22.92
CA LEU A 240 9.58 2.96 -23.67
C LEU A 240 9.36 4.19 -22.79
N ARG A 241 8.29 4.22 -22.00
CA ARG A 241 8.01 5.31 -21.06
C ARG A 241 9.06 5.42 -19.96
N THR A 242 9.47 4.30 -19.36
CA THR A 242 10.53 4.31 -18.35
C THR A 242 11.85 4.72 -18.97
N TYR A 243 12.17 4.26 -20.19
CA TYR A 243 13.37 4.64 -20.93
C TYR A 243 13.42 6.15 -21.21
N GLU A 244 12.32 6.72 -21.72
CA GLU A 244 12.17 8.16 -21.96
C GLU A 244 12.32 8.99 -20.67
N GLN A 245 11.82 8.48 -19.54
CA GLN A 245 11.95 9.14 -18.23
C GLN A 245 13.32 8.91 -17.57
N GLY A 246 14.04 7.85 -17.93
CA GLY A 246 15.36 7.50 -17.41
C GLY A 246 15.46 7.42 -15.88
N PRO A 247 14.57 6.67 -15.18
CA PRO A 247 14.57 6.62 -13.72
C PRO A 247 15.89 6.05 -13.19
N GLN A 248 16.53 6.79 -12.28
CA GLN A 248 17.81 6.37 -11.70
C GLN A 248 17.64 5.33 -10.60
N THR A 249 16.48 5.32 -9.93
CA THR A 249 16.17 4.46 -8.79
C THR A 249 14.91 3.62 -9.04
N PHE A 250 14.75 2.52 -8.30
CA PHE A 250 13.53 1.71 -8.32
C PHE A 250 12.28 2.51 -7.91
N GLU A 251 12.42 3.45 -6.96
CA GLU A 251 11.37 4.40 -6.59
C GLU A 251 10.88 5.22 -7.79
N GLY A 252 11.80 5.71 -8.63
CA GLY A 252 11.48 6.39 -9.88
C GLY A 252 10.76 5.50 -10.89
N VAL A 253 11.17 4.23 -11.01
CA VAL A 253 10.47 3.24 -11.84
C VAL A 253 9.04 3.03 -11.32
N LEU A 254 8.87 2.86 -10.02
CA LEU A 254 7.57 2.60 -9.39
C LEU A 254 6.61 3.81 -9.51
N GLY A 255 7.17 5.03 -9.43
CA GLY A 255 6.45 6.29 -9.65
C GLY A 255 6.02 6.54 -11.09
N THR A 256 6.58 5.82 -12.07
CA THR A 256 6.32 6.04 -13.51
C THR A 256 4.87 5.68 -13.89
N PRO A 257 4.11 6.59 -14.54
CA PRO A 257 2.74 6.33 -14.97
C PRO A 257 2.59 5.13 -15.94
N GLY A 258 1.89 4.09 -15.47
CA GLY A 258 1.64 2.86 -16.22
C GLY A 258 2.46 1.66 -15.75
N VAL A 259 3.47 1.88 -14.91
CA VAL A 259 4.15 0.81 -14.17
C VAL A 259 3.20 0.27 -13.11
N GLY A 260 2.96 -1.04 -13.12
CA GLY A 260 2.11 -1.73 -12.16
C GLY A 260 2.63 -3.14 -11.89
N PRO A 261 1.84 -3.99 -11.20
CA PRO A 261 2.35 -5.25 -10.63
C PRO A 261 2.92 -6.19 -11.69
N LYS A 262 2.23 -6.34 -12.82
CA LYS A 262 2.69 -7.17 -13.94
C LYS A 262 4.02 -6.67 -14.54
N THR A 263 4.21 -5.36 -14.63
CA THR A 263 5.46 -4.77 -15.12
C THR A 263 6.60 -5.02 -14.15
N ILE A 264 6.40 -4.74 -12.85
CA ILE A 264 7.42 -4.96 -11.82
C ILE A 264 7.82 -6.44 -11.77
N ARG A 265 6.85 -7.35 -11.87
CA ARG A 265 7.12 -8.79 -11.94
C ARG A 265 7.99 -9.12 -13.14
N ALA A 266 7.60 -8.70 -14.35
CA ALA A 266 8.39 -8.95 -15.56
C ALA A 266 9.82 -8.40 -15.45
N LEU A 267 9.99 -7.16 -14.96
CA LEU A 267 11.30 -6.55 -14.78
C LEU A 267 12.15 -7.28 -13.73
N SER A 268 11.55 -7.70 -12.62
CA SER A 268 12.26 -8.46 -11.57
C SER A 268 12.78 -9.80 -12.09
N LEU A 269 12.04 -10.45 -12.98
CA LEU A 269 12.44 -11.74 -13.56
C LEU A 269 13.53 -11.60 -14.60
N MET A 270 13.44 -10.53 -15.40
CA MET A 270 14.54 -10.17 -16.31
C MET A 270 15.79 -9.78 -15.51
N ALA A 271 15.64 -9.11 -14.35
CA ALA A 271 16.75 -8.76 -13.48
C ALA A 271 17.45 -10.01 -12.92
N GLU A 272 16.69 -10.95 -12.39
CA GLU A 272 17.21 -12.24 -11.92
C GLU A 272 17.91 -13.00 -13.03
N LEU A 273 17.34 -13.06 -14.24
CA LEU A 273 17.94 -13.83 -15.31
C LEU A 273 19.20 -13.18 -15.90
N ILE A 274 19.14 -11.88 -16.19
CA ILE A 274 20.23 -11.17 -16.89
C ILE A 274 21.39 -10.89 -15.94
N TYR A 275 21.09 -10.55 -14.68
CA TYR A 275 22.08 -10.09 -13.72
C TYR A 275 22.28 -11.03 -12.52
N GLY A 276 21.48 -12.08 -12.38
CA GLY A 276 21.57 -13.02 -11.25
C GLY A 276 20.96 -12.46 -9.94
N GLU A 277 20.30 -11.31 -10.00
CA GLU A 277 19.81 -10.60 -8.81
C GLU A 277 18.40 -11.07 -8.42
N GLN A 278 18.33 -11.89 -7.37
CA GLN A 278 17.08 -12.50 -6.92
C GLN A 278 16.26 -11.55 -6.03
N PRO A 279 14.95 -11.37 -6.27
CA PRO A 279 14.09 -10.71 -5.32
C PRO A 279 13.78 -11.63 -4.13
N SER A 280 13.46 -11.05 -2.97
CA SER A 280 12.92 -11.80 -1.85
C SER A 280 11.54 -12.37 -2.18
N PHE A 281 11.32 -13.61 -1.74
CA PHE A 281 10.01 -14.26 -1.78
C PHE A 281 9.35 -14.38 -0.39
N GLN A 282 9.94 -13.75 0.64
CA GLN A 282 9.47 -13.80 2.01
C GLN A 282 8.31 -12.83 2.23
N ASP A 283 7.22 -13.32 2.83
CA ASP A 283 6.06 -12.52 3.19
C ASP A 283 6.35 -11.61 4.40
N PRO A 284 6.29 -10.28 4.22
CA PRO A 284 6.64 -9.32 5.26
C PRO A 284 5.53 -9.13 6.31
N ALA A 285 4.40 -9.86 6.25
CA ALA A 285 3.38 -9.80 7.29
C ALA A 285 3.97 -10.14 8.67
N ARG A 286 3.87 -9.21 9.64
CA ARG A 286 4.46 -9.35 10.99
C ARG A 286 3.42 -9.64 12.05
N PHE A 287 2.21 -9.09 11.89
CA PHE A 287 1.16 -9.16 12.90
C PHE A 287 0.02 -10.08 12.44
N SER A 288 -0.47 -10.91 13.36
CA SER A 288 -1.72 -11.67 13.24
C SER A 288 -2.53 -11.43 14.51
N PHE A 289 -3.86 -11.46 14.41
CA PHE A 289 -4.72 -11.26 15.58
C PHE A 289 -4.77 -12.57 16.36
N ALA A 290 -4.09 -12.59 17.52
CA ALA A 290 -3.70 -13.81 18.25
C ALA A 290 -4.83 -14.62 18.91
N HIS A 291 -6.08 -14.16 18.81
CA HIS A 291 -7.22 -14.93 19.25
C HIS A 291 -8.05 -15.17 18.01
N GLY A 292 -8.25 -16.41 17.58
CA GLY A 292 -9.42 -16.75 16.78
C GLY A 292 -10.59 -16.78 17.75
N GLY A 293 -11.75 -16.24 17.36
CA GLY A 293 -12.97 -16.42 18.14
C GLY A 293 -13.17 -17.91 18.39
N LYS A 294 -13.80 -18.27 19.52
CA LYS A 294 -14.07 -19.66 19.94
C LYS A 294 -14.84 -20.51 18.90
N ASP A 295 -15.19 -19.93 17.76
CA ASP A 295 -16.05 -20.47 16.72
C ASP A 295 -15.31 -20.72 15.37
N GLY A 296 -13.99 -20.51 15.29
CA GLY A 296 -13.19 -20.89 14.11
C GLY A 296 -13.07 -19.84 12.98
N HIS A 297 -12.91 -18.56 13.34
CA HIS A 297 -12.84 -17.40 12.42
C HIS A 297 -11.46 -16.72 12.35
N PRO A 298 -11.09 -16.08 11.20
CA PRO A 298 -11.84 -14.98 10.57
C PRO A 298 -13.00 -15.38 9.63
N TYR A 299 -13.95 -14.46 9.43
CA TYR A 299 -14.94 -14.56 8.35
C TYR A 299 -14.34 -14.02 7.03
N PRO A 300 -14.63 -14.66 5.88
CA PRO A 300 -14.49 -14.07 4.55
C PRO A 300 -15.07 -12.65 4.49
N VAL A 301 -14.41 -11.72 3.80
CA VAL A 301 -14.96 -10.36 3.59
C VAL A 301 -16.37 -10.46 2.99
N ASP A 302 -17.38 -9.92 3.67
CA ASP A 302 -18.76 -9.86 3.19
C ASP A 302 -18.90 -8.81 2.07
N ARG A 303 -19.67 -9.16 1.02
CA ARG A 303 -19.88 -8.31 -0.17
C ARG A 303 -21.28 -7.71 -0.24
N GLU A 304 -22.17 -8.05 0.70
CA GLU A 304 -23.55 -7.54 0.76
C GLU A 304 -23.75 -6.50 1.87
#